data_AF-A0A951QDS0-F1
#
_entry.id   AF-A0A951QDS0-F1
#
_cell.length_a   1.000
_cell.length_b   1.000
_cell.length_c   1.000
_cell.angle_alpha   90.00
_cell.angle_beta   90.00
_cell.angle_gamma   90.00
#
_symmetry.space_group_name_H-M   'P 1'
#
loop_
_entity.id
_entity.type
_entity.pdbx_description
1 polymer ?
#
loop_
_entity_poly.entity_id
_entity_poly.type
_entity_poly.pdbx_seq_one_letter_code
_entity_poly.pdbx_strand_id
1 'polypeptide(L)'
;MMTDLTDKQKAVNWETLKHIEMVMQLLATMQNEIARRMFSHDRSKLTSPELEMFEQFTDKLAGLTYGSEEYEACRQEMLKTALGHHYENNRHHPEFFVDGVEGMNLIDLIEMVCDWKAATLRHNDGNIFKSIEYNANRFGLSPQLVKIISNTVPLLHSVYGRKTQKHLNDYWHCLACGAGDMEGNFCCMCGAGKHDFDAVLEPLPSIDEMAGILKENKG
;
A
#
# COMPACT_ATOMS: atom_id res chain seq x y z
N MET A 1 47.62 -5.60 -2.55
CA MET A 1 47.94 -6.50 -1.42
C MET A 1 46.67 -6.71 -0.64
N MET A 2 46.08 -7.91 -0.67
CA MET A 2 45.16 -8.30 0.39
C MET A 2 46.02 -8.47 1.64
N THR A 3 45.80 -7.66 2.66
CA THR A 3 46.45 -7.85 3.95
C THR A 3 45.86 -9.09 4.60
N ASP A 4 46.68 -10.11 4.84
CA ASP A 4 46.26 -11.30 5.55
C ASP A 4 45.79 -10.92 6.96
N LEU A 5 44.54 -11.25 7.26
CA LEU A 5 43.97 -11.04 8.57
C LEU A 5 44.63 -11.97 9.59
N THR A 6 44.88 -11.47 10.79
CA THR A 6 45.25 -12.31 11.95
C THR A 6 44.12 -13.27 12.30
N ASP A 7 44.43 -14.38 12.97
CA ASP A 7 43.39 -15.36 13.34
C ASP A 7 42.34 -14.78 14.29
N LYS A 8 42.73 -13.84 15.16
CA LYS A 8 41.79 -13.09 15.99
C LYS A 8 40.83 -12.25 15.14
N GLN A 9 41.33 -11.57 14.10
CA GLN A 9 40.48 -10.79 13.18
C GLN A 9 39.54 -11.71 12.37
N LYS A 10 40.01 -12.89 11.93
CA LYS A 10 39.16 -13.88 11.26
C LYS A 10 38.03 -14.36 12.18
N ALA A 11 38.31 -14.64 13.45
CA ALA A 11 37.30 -15.04 14.43
C ALA A 11 36.27 -13.93 14.69
N VAL A 12 36.70 -12.67 14.81
CA VAL A 12 35.78 -11.52 14.94
C VAL A 12 34.90 -11.35 13.69
N ASN A 13 35.49 -11.50 12.50
CA ASN A 13 34.73 -11.47 11.25
C ASN A 13 33.69 -12.59 11.21
N TRP A 14 34.02 -13.80 11.69
CA TRP A 14 33.07 -14.91 11.75
C TRP A 14 31.86 -14.61 12.65
N GLU A 15 32.08 -14.06 13.85
CA GLU A 15 30.98 -13.65 14.73
C GLU A 15 30.11 -12.55 14.09
N THR A 16 30.75 -11.60 13.41
CA THR A 16 30.05 -10.53 12.69
C THR A 16 29.22 -11.09 11.53
N LEU A 17 29.74 -12.06 10.79
CA LEU A 17 29.02 -12.72 9.69
C LEU A 17 27.78 -13.46 10.20
N LYS A 18 27.86 -14.16 11.33
CA LYS A 18 26.68 -14.79 11.94
C LYS A 18 25.60 -13.77 12.34
N HIS A 19 26.01 -12.61 12.87
CA HIS A 19 25.07 -11.54 13.17
C HIS A 19 24.39 -11.00 11.90
N ILE A 20 25.17 -10.76 10.83
CA ILE A 20 24.64 -10.32 9.53
C ILE A 20 23.63 -11.34 8.99
N GLU A 21 23.98 -12.63 9.01
CA GLU A 21 23.10 -13.71 8.56
C GLU A 21 21.79 -13.72 9.35
N MET A 22 21.86 -13.59 10.68
CA MET A 22 20.66 -13.53 11.53
C MET A 22 19.77 -12.34 11.18
N VAL A 23 20.36 -11.15 10.96
CA VAL A 23 19.60 -9.96 10.53
C VAL A 23 18.95 -10.20 9.16
N MET A 24 19.64 -10.84 8.21
CA MET A 24 19.06 -11.19 6.91
C MET A 24 17.85 -12.12 7.05
N GLN A 25 17.92 -13.14 7.90
CA GLN A 25 16.80 -14.06 8.15
C GLN A 25 15.60 -13.36 8.81
N LEU A 26 15.85 -12.46 9.77
CA LEU A 26 14.80 -11.66 10.41
C LEU A 26 14.14 -10.69 9.41
N LEU A 27 14.93 -10.04 8.55
CA LEU A 27 14.39 -9.17 7.50
C LEU A 27 13.57 -9.96 6.47
N ALA A 28 13.98 -11.17 6.10
CA ALA A 28 13.19 -12.06 5.25
C ALA A 28 11.84 -12.43 5.90
N THR A 29 11.80 -12.58 7.23
CA THR A 29 10.56 -12.79 7.97
C THR A 29 9.64 -11.57 7.86
N MET A 30 10.18 -10.36 8.01
CA MET A 30 9.41 -9.12 7.83
C MET A 30 8.89 -8.98 6.39
N GLN A 31 9.70 -9.34 5.39
CA GLN A 31 9.30 -9.36 3.99
C GLN A 31 8.10 -10.30 3.76
N ASN A 32 8.10 -11.48 4.38
CA ASN A 32 6.98 -12.43 4.27
C ASN A 32 5.69 -11.86 4.89
N GLU A 33 5.77 -11.15 6.02
CA GLU A 33 4.61 -10.47 6.60
C GLU A 33 4.06 -9.37 5.70
N ILE A 34 4.95 -8.60 5.06
CA ILE A 34 4.54 -7.60 4.05
C ILE A 34 3.85 -8.30 2.87
N ALA A 35 4.46 -9.34 2.32
CA ALA A 35 3.91 -10.08 1.18
C ALA A 35 2.53 -10.67 1.51
N ARG A 36 2.36 -11.28 2.69
CA ARG A 36 1.07 -11.80 3.15
C ARG A 36 0.00 -10.71 3.11
N ARG A 37 0.32 -9.50 3.58
CA ARG A 37 -0.61 -8.36 3.59
C ARG A 37 -0.85 -7.78 2.22
N MET A 38 0.15 -7.73 1.34
CA MET A 38 -0.05 -7.31 -0.05
C MET A 38 -1.15 -8.11 -0.73
N PHE A 39 -1.20 -9.43 -0.49
CA PHE A 39 -2.24 -10.28 -1.08
C PHE A 39 -3.57 -10.25 -0.33
N SER A 40 -3.56 -9.92 0.97
CA SER A 40 -4.75 -9.94 1.82
C SER A 40 -5.39 -8.57 2.05
N HIS A 41 -4.72 -7.48 1.71
CA HIS A 41 -5.16 -6.10 1.94
C HIS A 41 -6.57 -5.91 1.41
N ASP A 42 -7.48 -5.48 2.29
CA ASP A 42 -8.86 -5.12 1.97
C ASP A 42 -9.70 -6.19 1.28
N ARG A 43 -9.29 -7.47 1.33
CA ARG A 43 -10.05 -8.55 0.68
C ARG A 43 -11.49 -8.66 1.18
N SER A 44 -11.76 -8.25 2.42
CA SER A 44 -13.12 -8.24 2.98
C SER A 44 -14.07 -7.32 2.21
N LYS A 45 -13.56 -6.29 1.51
CA LYS A 45 -14.35 -5.38 0.64
C LYS A 45 -15.04 -6.09 -0.51
N LEU A 46 -14.52 -7.24 -0.92
CA LEU A 46 -15.00 -7.99 -2.09
C LEU A 46 -16.17 -8.92 -1.77
N THR A 47 -16.65 -8.92 -0.53
CA THR A 47 -17.70 -9.80 -0.03
C THR A 47 -18.66 -9.05 0.87
N SER A 48 -19.89 -9.55 1.03
CA SER A 48 -20.84 -9.01 2.00
C SER A 48 -20.27 -9.07 3.43
N PRO A 49 -20.55 -8.07 4.30
CA PRO A 49 -21.45 -6.94 4.06
C PRO A 49 -20.77 -5.70 3.44
N GLU A 50 -19.47 -5.74 3.19
CA GLU A 50 -18.72 -4.55 2.74
C GLU A 50 -18.97 -4.25 1.26
N LEU A 51 -19.14 -5.28 0.43
CA LEU A 51 -19.32 -5.12 -1.01
C LEU A 51 -20.51 -4.21 -1.34
N GLU A 52 -21.67 -4.44 -0.73
CA GLU A 52 -22.89 -3.66 -0.97
C GLU A 52 -22.72 -2.20 -0.50
N MET A 53 -21.98 -2.00 0.59
CA MET A 53 -21.63 -0.67 1.06
C MET A 53 -20.73 0.05 0.05
N PHE A 54 -19.66 -0.59 -0.45
CA PHE A 54 -18.81 0.04 -1.45
C PHE A 54 -19.54 0.28 -2.78
N GLU A 55 -20.43 -0.60 -3.21
CA GLU A 55 -21.29 -0.38 -4.39
C GLU A 55 -22.12 0.91 -4.25
N GLN A 56 -22.70 1.16 -3.07
CA GLN A 56 -23.55 2.32 -2.83
C GLN A 56 -22.76 3.66 -2.77
N PHE A 57 -21.53 3.64 -2.24
CA PHE A 57 -20.80 4.86 -1.89
C PHE A 57 -19.62 5.19 -2.81
N THR A 58 -19.07 4.25 -3.58
CA THR A 58 -17.83 4.47 -4.37
C THR A 58 -17.96 5.67 -5.32
N ASP A 59 -19.03 5.73 -6.12
CA ASP A 59 -19.25 6.85 -7.06
C ASP A 59 -19.45 8.18 -6.33
N LYS A 60 -20.13 8.15 -5.17
CA LYS A 60 -20.36 9.36 -4.36
C LYS A 60 -19.04 9.91 -3.84
N LEU A 61 -18.17 9.05 -3.33
CA LEU A 61 -16.88 9.43 -2.74
C LEU A 61 -15.89 9.94 -3.78
N ALA A 62 -15.93 9.42 -5.01
CA ALA A 62 -14.98 9.79 -6.07
C ALA A 62 -14.98 11.30 -6.37
N GLY A 63 -16.14 11.95 -6.26
CA GLY A 63 -16.29 13.40 -6.49
C GLY A 63 -16.05 14.29 -5.28
N LEU A 64 -15.82 13.72 -4.10
CA LEU A 64 -15.69 14.49 -2.86
C LEU A 64 -14.22 14.68 -2.48
N THR A 65 -13.92 15.82 -1.86
CA THR A 65 -12.60 16.09 -1.29
C THR A 65 -12.45 15.34 0.03
N TYR A 66 -11.38 14.55 0.15
CA TYR A 66 -11.08 13.83 1.39
C TYR A 66 -11.01 14.79 2.59
N GLY A 67 -11.79 14.50 3.64
CA GLY A 67 -11.90 15.33 4.83
C GLY A 67 -12.86 16.52 4.76
N SER A 68 -13.58 16.72 3.63
CA SER A 68 -14.67 17.72 3.56
C SER A 68 -15.88 17.29 4.37
N GLU A 69 -16.74 18.24 4.76
CA GLU A 69 -17.95 17.92 5.54
C GLU A 69 -18.86 16.89 4.85
N GLU A 70 -18.96 16.94 3.52
CA GLU A 70 -19.73 15.98 2.72
C GLU A 70 -19.07 14.59 2.72
N TYR A 71 -17.74 14.53 2.59
CA TYR A 71 -17.00 13.27 2.70
C TYR A 71 -17.17 12.65 4.09
N GLU A 72 -17.06 13.46 5.14
CA GLU A 72 -17.28 13.06 6.52
C GLU A 72 -18.69 12.50 6.72
N ALA A 73 -19.72 13.16 6.17
CA ALA A 73 -21.10 12.71 6.24
C ALA A 73 -21.28 11.34 5.56
N CYS A 74 -20.72 11.14 4.36
CA CYS A 74 -20.73 9.83 3.71
C CYS A 74 -20.02 8.76 4.55
N ARG A 75 -18.86 9.08 5.14
CA ARG A 75 -18.15 8.13 6.00
C ARG A 75 -18.97 7.75 7.23
N GLN A 76 -19.66 8.70 7.85
CA GLN A 76 -20.55 8.43 9.00
C GLN A 76 -21.74 7.55 8.61
N GLU A 77 -22.25 7.68 7.39
CA GLU A 77 -23.29 6.79 6.86
C GLU A 77 -22.73 5.37 6.64
N MET A 78 -21.54 5.25 6.03
CA MET A 78 -20.85 3.96 5.82
C MET A 78 -20.50 3.25 7.14
N LEU A 79 -20.16 4.01 8.20
CA LEU A 79 -19.94 3.47 9.55
C LEU A 79 -21.16 2.72 10.08
N LYS A 80 -22.37 3.14 9.73
CA LYS A 80 -23.62 2.51 10.18
C LYS A 80 -23.97 1.25 9.41
N THR A 81 -23.35 1.00 8.26
CA THR A 81 -23.65 -0.15 7.40
C THR A 81 -22.60 -1.24 7.53
N ALA A 82 -21.38 -1.02 7.05
CA ALA A 82 -20.35 -2.05 6.97
C ALA A 82 -18.90 -1.55 7.16
N LEU A 83 -18.68 -0.23 7.32
CA LEU A 83 -17.32 0.26 7.53
C LEU A 83 -16.75 -0.14 8.90
N GLY A 84 -17.60 -0.41 9.90
CA GLY A 84 -17.19 -1.04 11.16
C GLY A 84 -16.61 -2.45 10.94
N HIS A 85 -17.31 -3.29 10.15
CA HIS A 85 -16.81 -4.61 9.76
C HIS A 85 -15.45 -4.53 9.06
N HIS A 86 -15.28 -3.53 8.19
CA HIS A 86 -14.01 -3.27 7.51
C HIS A 86 -12.86 -3.00 8.50
N TYR A 87 -13.08 -2.11 9.46
CA TYR A 87 -12.09 -1.78 10.48
C TYR A 87 -11.80 -2.93 11.44
N GLU A 88 -12.78 -3.77 11.75
CA GLU A 88 -12.61 -4.96 12.60
C GLU A 88 -11.83 -6.10 11.92
N ASN A 89 -11.76 -6.12 10.59
CA ASN A 89 -11.10 -7.19 9.83
C ASN A 89 -9.75 -6.77 9.21
N ASN A 90 -9.46 -5.47 9.13
CA ASN A 90 -8.27 -4.96 8.45
C ASN A 90 -7.39 -4.14 9.41
N ARG A 91 -6.35 -4.79 9.94
CA ARG A 91 -5.47 -4.27 10.98
C ARG A 91 -4.53 -3.13 10.59
N HIS A 92 -4.55 -2.63 9.35
CA HIS A 92 -3.82 -1.40 9.03
C HIS A 92 -4.63 -0.14 9.38
N HIS A 93 -5.90 -0.28 9.77
CA HIS A 93 -6.68 0.80 10.35
C HIS A 93 -6.43 0.93 11.86
N PRO A 94 -6.16 2.14 12.37
CA PRO A 94 -6.06 2.36 13.82
C PRO A 94 -7.29 1.90 14.58
N GLU A 95 -8.48 2.00 13.99
CA GLU A 95 -9.76 1.57 14.55
C GLU A 95 -9.86 0.07 14.82
N PHE A 96 -8.99 -0.76 14.21
CA PHE A 96 -8.88 -2.19 14.54
C PHE A 96 -8.42 -2.41 16.00
N PHE A 97 -7.65 -1.47 16.55
CA PHE A 97 -7.02 -1.61 17.86
C PHE A 97 -7.73 -0.77 18.93
N VAL A 98 -7.86 -1.35 20.12
CA VAL A 98 -8.39 -0.65 21.30
C VAL A 98 -7.53 0.58 21.66
N ASP A 99 -6.21 0.44 21.55
CA ASP A 99 -5.25 1.52 21.83
C ASP A 99 -4.93 2.38 20.59
N GLY A 100 -5.73 2.24 19.52
CA GLY A 100 -5.53 2.96 18.27
C GLY A 100 -4.14 2.70 17.67
N VAL A 101 -3.46 3.77 17.27
CA VAL A 101 -2.13 3.68 16.63
C VAL A 101 -1.08 3.05 17.55
N GLU A 102 -1.20 3.21 18.87
CA GLU A 102 -0.26 2.61 19.83
C GLU A 102 -0.39 1.07 19.90
N GLY A 103 -1.49 0.50 19.40
CA GLY A 103 -1.66 -0.95 19.24
C GLY A 103 -1.02 -1.52 17.96
N MET A 104 -0.61 -0.66 17.03
CA MET A 104 -0.08 -1.06 15.72
C MET A 104 1.39 -1.51 15.82
N ASN A 105 1.77 -2.48 14.99
CA ASN A 105 3.18 -2.80 14.76
C ASN A 105 3.72 -2.11 13.49
N LEU A 106 5.02 -2.21 13.24
CA LEU A 106 5.68 -1.54 12.11
C LEU A 106 5.09 -1.95 10.76
N ILE A 107 4.63 -3.19 10.59
CA ILE A 107 4.05 -3.64 9.33
C ILE A 107 2.66 -3.04 9.12
N ASP A 108 1.85 -2.85 10.18
CA ASP A 108 0.58 -2.13 10.07
C ASP A 108 0.80 -0.69 9.62
N LEU A 109 1.78 -0.02 10.21
CA LEU A 109 2.11 1.36 9.87
C LEU A 109 2.56 1.47 8.41
N ILE A 110 3.36 0.51 7.91
CA ILE A 110 3.75 0.46 6.51
C ILE A 110 2.53 0.27 5.60
N GLU A 111 1.67 -0.71 5.91
CA GLU A 111 0.45 -0.97 5.13
C GLU A 111 -0.49 0.23 5.13
N MET A 112 -0.69 0.87 6.29
CA MET A 112 -1.52 2.08 6.45
C MET A 112 -1.03 3.24 5.58
N VAL A 113 0.29 3.50 5.56
CA VAL A 113 0.86 4.57 4.75
C VAL A 113 0.73 4.25 3.25
N CYS A 114 0.87 2.98 2.85
CA CYS A 114 0.62 2.53 1.48
C CYS A 114 -0.86 2.71 1.09
N ASP A 115 -1.80 2.35 1.97
CA ASP A 115 -3.24 2.58 1.77
C ASP A 115 -3.54 4.08 1.57
N TRP A 116 -3.04 4.94 2.46
CA TRP A 116 -3.23 6.38 2.33
C TRP A 116 -2.66 6.93 1.02
N LYS A 117 -1.49 6.41 0.58
CA LYS A 117 -0.92 6.76 -0.71
C LYS A 117 -1.82 6.30 -1.85
N ALA A 118 -2.29 5.06 -1.84
CA ALA A 118 -3.18 4.51 -2.86
C ALA A 118 -4.50 5.30 -2.95
N ALA A 119 -5.09 5.66 -1.80
CA ALA A 119 -6.27 6.52 -1.74
C ALA A 119 -6.02 7.88 -2.41
N THR A 120 -4.86 8.52 -2.16
CA THR A 120 -4.53 9.79 -2.82
C THR A 120 -4.40 9.68 -4.35
N LEU A 121 -4.05 8.50 -4.87
CA LEU A 121 -3.92 8.31 -6.32
C LEU A 121 -5.28 8.17 -7.04
N ARG A 122 -6.39 8.03 -6.31
CA ARG A 122 -7.75 7.95 -6.86
C ARG A 122 -8.42 9.31 -7.04
N HIS A 123 -7.79 10.39 -6.59
CA HIS A 123 -8.32 11.76 -6.68
C HIS A 123 -7.40 12.65 -7.53
N ASN A 124 -7.98 13.51 -8.35
CA ASN A 124 -7.24 14.39 -9.27
C ASN A 124 -6.30 15.38 -8.55
N ASP A 125 -6.60 15.73 -7.31
CA ASP A 125 -5.84 16.66 -6.46
C ASP A 125 -5.21 15.98 -5.23
N GLY A 126 -5.17 14.65 -5.22
CA GLY A 126 -4.71 13.87 -4.08
C GLY A 126 -3.26 14.19 -3.68
N ASN A 127 -3.06 14.47 -2.39
CA ASN A 127 -1.76 14.82 -1.84
C ASN A 127 -1.50 14.04 -0.55
N ILE A 128 -0.50 13.16 -0.59
CA ILE A 128 -0.11 12.32 0.55
C ILE A 128 0.31 13.13 1.78
N PHE A 129 0.96 14.29 1.64
CA PHE A 129 1.34 15.11 2.79
C PHE A 129 0.13 15.76 3.47
N LYS A 130 -0.88 16.18 2.69
CA LYS A 130 -2.17 16.64 3.25
C LYS A 130 -2.90 15.49 3.94
N SER A 131 -2.89 14.29 3.35
CA SER A 131 -3.47 13.09 3.96
C SER A 131 -2.80 12.75 5.30
N ILE A 132 -1.47 12.82 5.36
CA ILE A 132 -0.70 12.63 6.61
C ILE A 132 -1.08 13.68 7.66
N GLU A 133 -1.15 14.96 7.29
CA GLU A 133 -1.54 16.04 8.22
C GLU A 133 -2.96 15.83 8.78
N TYR A 134 -3.92 15.53 7.90
CA TYR A 134 -5.30 15.27 8.32
C TYR A 134 -5.36 14.03 9.24
N ASN A 135 -4.77 12.91 8.83
CA ASN A 135 -4.80 11.67 9.60
C ASN A 135 -3.99 11.78 10.90
N ALA A 136 -2.94 12.61 10.93
CA ALA A 136 -2.21 12.90 12.16
C ALA A 136 -3.11 13.52 13.23
N ASN A 137 -3.95 14.48 12.83
CA ASN A 137 -4.94 15.07 13.73
C ASN A 137 -6.03 14.06 14.10
N ARG A 138 -6.56 13.33 13.12
CA ARG A 138 -7.64 12.33 13.32
C ARG A 138 -7.25 11.23 14.30
N PHE A 139 -6.02 10.71 14.20
CA PHE A 139 -5.54 9.57 14.98
C PHE A 139 -4.59 9.95 16.11
N GLY A 140 -4.36 11.23 16.35
CA GLY A 140 -3.49 11.71 17.43
C GLY A 140 -2.02 11.28 17.27
N LEU A 141 -1.50 11.26 16.03
CA LEU A 141 -0.13 10.83 15.78
C LEU A 141 0.89 11.77 16.43
N SER A 142 1.89 11.18 17.09
CA SER A 142 2.98 11.96 17.68
C SER A 142 3.80 12.69 16.58
N PRO A 143 4.38 13.86 16.87
CA PRO A 143 5.21 14.58 15.90
C PRO A 143 6.39 13.73 15.37
N GLN A 144 6.92 12.83 16.18
CA GLN A 144 7.98 11.91 15.77
C GLN A 144 7.48 10.90 14.74
N LEU A 145 6.31 10.28 14.97
CA LEU A 145 5.73 9.32 14.05
C LEU A 145 5.36 9.98 12.71
N VAL A 146 4.76 11.18 12.75
CA VAL A 146 4.49 11.98 11.55
C VAL A 146 5.77 12.23 10.75
N LYS A 147 6.88 12.55 11.42
CA LYS A 147 8.18 12.76 10.74
C LYS A 147 8.72 11.48 10.11
N ILE A 148 8.62 10.33 10.79
CA ILE A 148 9.05 9.03 10.27
C ILE A 148 8.24 8.65 9.03
N ILE A 149 6.90 8.78 9.10
CA ILE A 149 6.01 8.54 7.95
C ILE A 149 6.38 9.46 6.78
N SER A 150 6.56 10.77 7.05
CA SER A 150 6.93 11.75 6.03
C SER A 150 8.27 11.43 5.36
N ASN A 151 9.25 10.92 6.12
CA ASN A 151 10.54 10.48 5.58
C ASN A 151 10.43 9.20 4.72
N THR A 152 9.35 8.43 4.89
CA THR A 152 9.10 7.18 4.14
C THR A 152 8.45 7.46 2.78
N VAL A 153 7.62 8.52 2.68
CA VAL A 153 6.91 8.91 1.45
C VAL A 153 7.80 8.94 0.18
N PRO A 154 9.04 9.48 0.19
CA PRO A 154 9.91 9.45 -0.99
C PRO A 154 10.16 8.05 -1.57
N LEU A 155 10.17 7.00 -0.74
CA LEU A 155 10.35 5.61 -1.18
C LEU A 155 9.13 5.10 -1.97
N LEU A 156 7.94 5.62 -1.66
CA LEU A 156 6.70 5.27 -2.38
C LEU A 156 6.61 5.96 -3.74
N HIS A 157 7.36 7.05 -3.93
CA HIS A 157 7.47 7.72 -5.23
C HIS A 157 8.48 7.02 -6.15
N SER A 158 9.49 6.33 -5.62
CA SER A 158 10.50 5.66 -6.45
C SER A 158 9.97 4.44 -7.21
N VAL A 159 8.86 3.84 -6.75
CA VAL A 159 8.12 2.80 -7.49
C VAL A 159 7.44 3.37 -8.75
N TYR A 160 7.24 4.70 -8.80
CA TYR A 160 6.61 5.42 -9.92
C TYR A 160 7.46 6.58 -10.48
N GLY A 161 8.77 6.61 -10.24
CA GLY A 161 9.53 7.78 -10.67
C GLY A 161 11.00 7.80 -10.32
N ARG A 162 11.83 7.29 -11.22
CA ARG A 162 13.05 8.02 -11.60
C ARG A 162 12.74 8.94 -12.78
N LYS A 163 12.53 10.22 -12.43
CA LYS A 163 12.67 11.46 -13.22
C LYS A 163 11.71 11.70 -14.40
N THR A 164 10.94 12.77 -14.24
CA THR A 164 10.36 13.66 -15.26
C THR A 164 9.33 13.07 -16.22
N GLN A 165 8.14 13.65 -16.13
CA GLN A 165 6.86 13.32 -16.76
C GLN A 165 6.82 13.47 -18.30
N LYS A 166 7.92 13.23 -19.02
CA LYS A 166 8.00 13.42 -20.49
C LYS A 166 8.25 12.15 -21.30
N HIS A 167 8.47 10.99 -20.67
CA HIS A 167 8.78 9.73 -21.34
C HIS A 167 7.99 8.53 -20.79
N LEU A 168 6.71 8.72 -20.46
CA LEU A 168 5.86 7.70 -19.82
C LEU A 168 5.47 6.51 -20.73
N ASN A 169 5.98 6.40 -21.96
CA ASN A 169 5.60 5.31 -22.86
C ASN A 169 6.64 4.17 -22.97
N ASP A 170 7.79 4.24 -22.30
CA ASP A 170 8.92 3.34 -22.62
C ASP A 170 9.47 2.47 -21.45
N TYR A 171 8.86 2.49 -20.25
CA TYR A 171 9.35 1.69 -19.10
C TYR A 171 8.33 0.67 -18.58
N TRP A 172 8.69 -0.61 -18.68
CA TRP A 172 7.93 -1.72 -18.10
C TRP A 172 8.07 -1.74 -16.56
N HIS A 173 6.96 -1.99 -15.88
CA HIS A 173 6.91 -2.22 -14.43
C HIS A 173 6.20 -3.55 -14.18
N CYS A 174 6.69 -4.35 -13.23
CA CYS A 174 6.05 -5.59 -12.87
C CYS A 174 4.70 -5.32 -12.18
N LEU A 175 3.59 -5.76 -12.77
CA LEU A 175 2.26 -5.61 -12.18
C LEU A 175 2.07 -6.41 -10.88
N ALA A 176 2.91 -7.44 -10.64
CA ALA A 176 2.86 -8.25 -9.42
C ALA A 176 3.45 -7.54 -8.20
N CYS A 177 4.58 -6.85 -8.38
CA CYS A 177 5.39 -6.36 -7.26
C CYS A 177 5.89 -4.91 -7.40
N GLY A 178 5.57 -4.24 -8.52
CA GLY A 178 5.96 -2.86 -8.79
C GLY A 178 7.44 -2.65 -9.14
N ALA A 179 8.25 -3.71 -9.21
CA ALA A 179 9.66 -3.57 -9.54
C ALA A 179 9.86 -3.14 -11.01
N GLY A 180 10.82 -2.23 -11.23
CA GLY A 180 11.19 -1.70 -12.55
C GLY A 180 12.36 -2.43 -13.23
N ASP A 181 12.78 -3.58 -12.71
CA ASP A 181 13.93 -4.33 -13.21
C ASP A 181 13.47 -5.70 -13.78
N MET A 182 13.97 -6.04 -14.97
CA MET A 182 13.71 -7.31 -15.67
C MET A 182 15.00 -8.03 -16.01
N GLU A 183 14.93 -9.36 -16.01
CA GLU A 183 15.88 -10.23 -16.69
C GLU A 183 15.12 -11.06 -17.74
N GLY A 184 15.32 -10.76 -19.02
CA GLY A 184 14.55 -11.36 -20.12
C GLY A 184 13.06 -10.99 -20.05
N ASN A 185 12.19 -12.00 -19.98
CA ASN A 185 10.73 -11.85 -19.87
C ASN A 185 10.22 -11.94 -18.42
N PHE A 186 11.09 -11.96 -17.40
CA PHE A 186 10.67 -12.14 -16.01
C PHE A 186 11.12 -10.98 -15.12
N CYS A 187 10.29 -10.65 -14.13
CA CYS A 187 10.67 -9.72 -13.07
C CYS A 187 11.83 -10.30 -12.26
N CYS A 188 12.93 -9.55 -12.11
CA CYS A 188 14.07 -10.02 -11.30
C CYS A 188 13.75 -10.10 -9.79
N MET A 189 12.68 -9.43 -9.34
CA MET A 189 12.30 -9.39 -7.93
C MET A 189 11.31 -10.49 -7.53
N CYS A 190 10.29 -10.76 -8.35
CA CYS A 190 9.25 -11.73 -8.00
C CYS A 190 9.16 -12.93 -8.97
N GLY A 191 9.94 -12.92 -10.05
CA GLY A 191 9.92 -13.98 -11.06
C GLY A 191 8.67 -13.98 -11.94
N ALA A 192 7.74 -13.04 -11.78
CA ALA A 192 6.54 -12.97 -12.63
C ALA A 192 6.92 -12.66 -14.08
N GLY A 193 6.41 -13.47 -15.01
CA GLY A 193 6.55 -13.29 -16.44
C GLY A 193 5.81 -12.04 -16.92
N LYS A 194 6.39 -11.34 -17.89
CA LYS A 194 5.78 -10.21 -18.60
C LYS A 194 4.41 -10.56 -19.17
N HIS A 195 4.24 -11.83 -19.56
CA HIS A 195 3.00 -12.39 -20.13
C HIS A 195 2.14 -13.15 -19.11
N ASP A 196 2.59 -13.32 -17.85
CA ASP A 196 1.78 -13.99 -16.82
C ASP A 196 0.54 -13.16 -16.45
N PHE A 197 0.54 -11.86 -16.80
CA PHE A 197 -0.60 -10.95 -16.69
C PHE A 197 -1.33 -10.69 -18.02
N ASP A 198 -0.79 -11.15 -19.15
CA ASP A 198 -1.45 -11.02 -20.46
C ASP A 198 -2.58 -12.05 -20.65
N ALA A 199 -2.69 -13.05 -19.77
CA ALA A 199 -3.64 -14.16 -19.89
C ALA A 199 -4.80 -14.18 -18.88
N VAL A 200 -4.91 -13.21 -17.96
CA VAL A 200 -6.02 -13.17 -16.97
C VAL A 200 -6.59 -11.76 -16.77
N LEU A 201 -6.40 -10.87 -17.72
CA LEU A 201 -7.20 -9.67 -17.80
C LEU A 201 -7.80 -9.64 -19.19
N GLU A 202 -9.03 -10.16 -19.33
CA GLU A 202 -9.93 -9.42 -20.22
C GLU A 202 -9.79 -7.96 -19.80
N PRO A 203 -9.50 -7.03 -20.72
CA PRO A 203 -9.30 -5.64 -20.36
C PRO A 203 -10.49 -5.27 -19.48
N LEU A 204 -10.22 -4.93 -18.21
CA LEU A 204 -11.25 -4.44 -17.32
C LEU A 204 -11.95 -3.33 -18.11
N PRO A 205 -13.28 -3.41 -18.28
CA PRO A 205 -14.00 -2.39 -19.01
C PRO A 205 -13.52 -1.03 -18.53
N SER A 206 -13.20 -0.16 -19.48
CA SER A 206 -12.78 1.21 -19.18
C SER A 206 -13.73 1.84 -18.17
N ILE A 207 -13.27 2.84 -17.41
CA ILE A 207 -14.14 3.56 -16.47
C ILE A 207 -15.43 4.03 -17.16
N ASP A 208 -15.36 4.37 -18.45
CA ASP A 208 -16.51 4.74 -19.28
C ASP A 208 -17.42 3.55 -19.62
N GLU A 209 -16.87 2.37 -19.92
CA GLU A 209 -17.64 1.14 -20.13
C GLU A 209 -18.29 0.63 -18.84
N MET A 210 -17.57 0.68 -17.70
CA MET A 210 -18.14 0.36 -16.38
C MET A 210 -19.23 1.35 -15.97
N ALA A 211 -19.01 2.65 -16.20
CA ALA A 211 -20.01 3.68 -15.95
C ALA A 211 -21.25 3.55 -16.87
N GLY A 212 -21.08 3.01 -18.08
CA GLY A 212 -22.17 2.64 -18.99
C GLY A 212 -23.02 1.49 -18.43
N ILE A 213 -22.37 0.40 -18.02
CA ILE A 213 -23.02 -0.78 -17.42
C ILE A 213 -23.79 -0.42 -16.14
N LEU A 214 -23.25 0.49 -15.32
CA LEU A 214 -23.91 0.97 -14.09
C LEU A 214 -25.09 1.92 -14.36
N LYS A 215 -25.13 2.59 -15.52
CA LYS A 215 -26.26 3.43 -15.95
C LYS A 215 -27.39 2.61 -16.56
N GLU A 216 -27.07 1.54 -17.30
CA GLU A 216 -28.06 0.65 -17.91
C GLU A 216 -28.84 -0.18 -16.88
N ASN A 217 -28.24 -0.47 -15.72
CA ASN A 217 -28.91 -1.19 -14.62
C ASN A 217 -29.75 -0.30 -13.69
N LYS A 218 -29.89 1.01 -13.98
CA LYS A 218 -30.73 1.96 -13.23
C LYS A 218 -32.00 2.38 -13.99
N GLY A 219 -32.37 1.64 -15.03
CA GLY A 219 -33.63 1.78 -15.78
C GLY A 219 -34.77 0.95 -15.20
#